data_AF-A0A1B8XTZ4-F1
#
_entry.id   AF-A0A1B8XTZ4-F1
#
_cell.length_a   1.000
_cell.length_b   1.000
_cell.length_c   1.000
_cell.angle_alpha   90.00
_cell.angle_beta   90.00
_cell.angle_gamma   90.00
#
_symmetry.space_group_name_H-M   'P 1'
#
loop_
_entity.id
_entity.type
_entity.pdbx_description
1 polymer ?
#
loop_
_entity_poly.entity_id
_entity_poly.type
_entity_poly.pdbx_seq_one_letter_code
_entity_poly.pdbx_strand_id
1 'polypeptide(L)'
;CKEPKVADLVRQKVLPSLVQSRETPLHQLYSASFTKEKTDILPTKKPALPPGELPPGYQHLHTQLQYDCVSPFYRRTGSSRRTCLKTGKWSGRAPSCIPICGKLENFNITQLGEQRWPWQAALYRRSNGVKDASLRKGSWVLVCSGALLNERTVVMAAHCVTDLGKSSIIKVSDMKVVLG
;
A
#
# COMPACT_ATOMS: atom_id res chain seq x y z
N CYS A 1 10.74 20.35 7.13
CA CYS A 1 11.14 19.30 6.18
C CYS A 1 10.29 19.40 4.93
N LYS A 2 10.88 19.23 3.74
CA LYS A 2 10.09 19.13 2.49
C LYS A 2 9.15 17.93 2.57
N GLU A 3 7.91 18.10 2.14
CA GLU A 3 6.92 17.03 2.13
C GLU A 3 7.45 15.84 1.31
N PRO A 4 7.44 14.63 1.88
CA PRO A 4 8.02 13.49 1.20
C PRO A 4 7.10 13.07 0.04
N LYS A 5 7.69 12.75 -1.11
CA LYS A 5 6.97 12.10 -2.20
C LYS A 5 6.63 10.68 -1.78
N VAL A 6 5.35 10.35 -1.81
CA VAL A 6 4.83 9.05 -1.39
C VAL A 6 4.48 8.24 -2.64
N ALA A 7 4.81 6.94 -2.64
CA ALA A 7 4.44 6.05 -3.74
C ALA A 7 2.91 5.80 -3.74
N ASP A 8 2.32 5.52 -4.91
CA ASP A 8 0.87 5.41 -5.10
C ASP A 8 0.19 4.42 -4.14
N LEU A 9 0.88 3.35 -3.74
CA LEU A 9 0.36 2.30 -2.86
C LEU A 9 0.53 2.60 -1.35
N VAL A 10 1.05 3.77 -0.99
CA VAL A 10 1.32 4.16 0.40
C VAL A 10 0.36 5.29 0.80
N ARG A 11 -0.34 5.11 1.93
CA ARG A 11 -1.12 6.15 2.60
C ARG A 11 -0.24 6.84 3.64
N GLN A 12 -0.33 8.16 3.71
CA GLN A 12 0.36 8.99 4.70
C GLN A 12 -0.67 9.72 5.58
N LYS A 13 -0.42 9.75 6.89
CA LYS A 13 -1.20 10.54 7.85
C LYS A 13 -0.27 11.35 8.75
N VAL A 14 -0.56 12.64 8.92
CA VAL A 14 0.11 13.46 9.94
C VAL A 14 -0.44 13.05 11.31
N LEU A 15 0.45 12.66 12.22
CA LEU A 15 0.06 12.34 13.58
C LEU A 15 -0.14 13.64 14.38
N PRO A 16 -1.15 13.69 15.27
CA PRO A 16 -1.32 14.80 16.19
C PRO A 16 -0.03 15.02 16.97
N SER A 17 0.38 16.29 17.14
CA SER A 17 1.45 16.62 18.08
C SER A 17 1.00 16.20 19.47
N LEU A 18 1.72 15.26 20.10
CA LEU A 18 1.59 15.04 21.53
C LEU A 18 2.04 16.32 22.21
N VAL A 19 1.07 17.14 22.63
CA VAL A 19 1.34 18.24 23.54
C VAL A 19 1.80 17.57 24.83
N GLN A 20 3.11 17.56 25.08
CA GLN A 20 3.61 17.22 26.40
C GLN A 20 3.01 18.26 27.35
N SER A 21 2.08 17.81 28.21
CA SER A 21 1.65 18.64 29.33
C SER A 21 2.91 19.02 30.11
N ARG A 22 3.14 20.31 30.27
CA ARG A 22 4.24 20.83 31.11
C ARG A 22 3.92 20.70 32.60
N GLU A 23 2.77 20.14 32.96
CA GLU A 23 2.44 19.88 34.35
C GLU A 23 3.26 18.70 34.86
N THR A 24 4.38 19.02 35.50
CA THR A 24 5.08 18.06 36.34
C THR A 24 4.21 17.76 37.58
N PRO A 25 4.37 16.59 38.21
CA PRO A 25 3.69 16.30 39.48
C PRO A 25 3.99 17.36 40.55
N LEU A 26 5.19 17.93 40.51
CA LEU A 26 5.64 19.01 41.37
C LEU A 26 4.87 20.32 41.11
N HIS A 27 4.62 20.65 39.83
CA HIS A 27 3.77 21.79 39.44
C HIS A 27 2.32 21.62 39.90
N GLN A 28 1.76 20.41 39.85
CA GLN A 28 0.40 20.12 40.33
C GLN A 28 0.28 20.25 41.86
N LEU A 29 1.30 19.79 42.60
CA LEU A 29 1.34 19.90 44.06
C LEU A 29 1.48 21.35 44.54
N TYR A 30 2.34 22.15 43.89
CA TYR A 30 2.48 23.59 44.20
C TYR A 30 1.21 24.38 43.86
N SER A 31 0.51 24.02 42.77
CA SER A 31 -0.73 24.69 42.35
C SER A 31 -1.91 24.44 43.33
N ALA A 32 -1.89 23.30 44.04
CA ALA A 32 -2.94 22.90 44.97
C ALA A 32 -2.74 23.46 46.41
N SER A 33 -1.54 23.93 46.74
CA SER A 33 -1.15 24.33 48.10
C SER A 33 -1.14 25.85 48.35
N PHE A 34 -1.19 26.67 47.29
CA PHE A 34 -1.32 28.12 47.39
C PHE A 34 -2.72 28.56 46.97
N THR A 35 -3.44 29.23 47.88
CA THR A 35 -4.62 30.04 47.52
C THR A 35 -4.22 30.94 46.35
N LYS A 36 -5.02 30.92 45.28
CA LYS A 36 -4.86 31.81 44.12
C LYS A 36 -5.00 33.27 44.58
N GLU A 37 -3.93 33.85 45.10
CA GLU A 37 -3.77 35.28 45.10
C GLU A 37 -3.64 35.67 43.63
N LYS A 38 -4.67 36.35 43.13
CA LYS A 38 -4.83 36.77 41.75
C LYS A 38 -3.73 37.79 41.42
N THR A 39 -2.53 37.31 41.19
CA THR A 39 -1.56 38.00 40.36
C THR A 39 -2.03 37.80 38.92
N ASP A 40 -2.17 38.89 38.17
CA ASP A 40 -2.57 38.92 36.77
C ASP A 40 -1.50 38.33 35.85
N ILE A 41 -0.96 37.16 36.20
CA ILE A 41 -0.17 36.33 35.30
C ILE A 41 -1.15 35.36 34.67
N LEU A 42 -1.78 35.84 33.59
CA LEU A 42 -2.54 35.00 32.68
C LEU A 42 -1.71 33.74 32.36
N PRO A 43 -2.30 32.52 32.32
CA PRO A 43 -1.63 31.36 31.74
C PRO A 43 -1.07 31.83 30.40
N THR A 44 0.22 31.61 30.16
CA THR A 44 0.85 32.04 28.91
C THR A 44 -0.02 31.48 27.80
N LYS A 45 -0.74 32.39 27.14
CA LYS A 45 -1.61 32.09 26.01
C LYS A 45 -0.78 31.16 25.14
N LYS A 46 -1.34 29.98 24.82
CA LYS A 46 -0.79 29.05 23.81
C LYS A 46 -0.05 29.91 22.78
N PRO A 47 1.28 29.74 22.58
CA PRO A 47 2.10 30.74 21.90
C PRO A 47 1.32 31.35 20.74
N ALA A 48 0.98 32.63 20.85
CA ALA A 48 0.06 33.31 19.93
C ALA A 48 0.68 33.50 18.53
N LEU A 49 1.88 32.99 18.33
CA LEU A 49 2.49 32.89 17.03
C LEU A 49 1.97 31.59 16.40
N PRO A 50 1.27 31.64 15.26
CA PRO A 50 1.22 30.46 14.41
C PRO A 50 2.67 29.99 14.23
N PRO A 51 2.93 28.68 14.24
CA PRO A 51 4.20 28.18 13.73
C PRO A 51 4.47 28.93 12.43
N GLY A 52 5.56 29.70 12.36
CA GLY A 52 5.79 30.64 11.26
C GLY A 52 5.40 29.98 9.94
N GLU A 53 4.49 30.62 9.21
CA GLU A 53 3.77 29.99 8.11
C GLU A 53 4.79 29.42 7.12
N LEU A 54 4.82 28.09 7.00
CA LEU A 54 5.77 27.44 6.13
C LEU A 54 5.29 27.58 4.68
N PRO A 55 6.22 27.71 3.71
CA PRO A 55 5.85 27.61 2.30
C PRO A 55 5.08 26.32 2.02
N PRO A 56 4.18 26.31 1.02
CA PRO A 56 3.49 25.11 0.61
C PRO A 56 4.45 23.94 0.36
N GLY A 57 4.08 22.75 0.84
CA GLY A 57 4.90 21.53 0.71
C GLY A 57 6.02 21.40 1.75
N TYR A 58 5.97 22.13 2.86
CA TYR A 58 6.88 21.99 3.99
C TYR A 58 6.15 21.67 5.30
N GLN A 59 6.80 20.87 6.15
CA GLN A 59 6.29 20.44 7.45
C GLN A 59 7.20 20.93 8.58
N HIS A 60 6.62 21.23 9.75
CA HIS A 60 7.36 21.71 10.91
C HIS A 60 8.32 20.67 11.50
N LEU A 61 9.29 21.17 12.26
CA LEU A 61 10.20 20.35 13.03
C LEU A 61 9.43 19.48 14.05
N HIS A 62 9.87 18.23 14.23
CA HIS A 62 9.21 17.22 15.07
C HIS A 62 7.82 16.77 14.63
N THR A 63 7.29 17.26 13.50
CA THR A 63 6.09 16.67 12.87
C THR A 63 6.35 15.18 12.63
N GLN A 64 5.38 14.35 13.00
CA GLN A 64 5.44 12.90 12.83
C GLN A 64 4.43 12.46 11.78
N LEU A 65 4.89 11.64 10.85
CA LEU A 65 4.07 11.03 9.80
C LEU A 65 3.98 9.53 10.07
N GLN A 66 2.77 8.99 9.99
CA GLN A 66 2.48 7.57 9.97
C GLN A 66 2.20 7.12 8.53
N TYR A 67 2.70 5.96 8.17
CA TYR A 67 2.56 5.37 6.85
C TYR A 67 2.03 3.96 6.91
N ASP A 68 1.05 3.68 6.05
CA ASP A 68 0.39 2.39 5.92
C ASP A 68 0.16 2.09 4.43
N CYS A 69 -0.07 0.83 4.08
CA CYS A 69 -0.41 0.48 2.70
C CYS A 69 -1.87 0.80 2.38
N VAL A 70 -2.17 1.05 1.11
CA VAL A 70 -3.53 1.39 0.67
C VAL A 70 -4.54 0.27 0.89
N SER A 71 -4.06 -0.98 0.93
CA SER A 71 -4.83 -2.22 1.04
C SER A 71 -4.07 -3.26 1.87
N PRO A 72 -4.77 -4.17 2.59
CA PRO A 72 -4.14 -5.24 3.36
C PRO A 72 -3.41 -6.28 2.50
N PHE A 73 -3.63 -6.31 1.19
CA PHE A 73 -2.91 -7.21 0.26
C PHE A 73 -1.47 -6.76 -0.04
N TYR A 74 -1.04 -5.65 0.56
CA TYR A 74 0.32 -5.13 0.44
C TYR A 74 0.98 -5.06 1.80
N ARG A 75 2.28 -5.36 1.84
CA ARG A 75 3.11 -5.19 3.03
C ARG A 75 4.02 -3.98 2.87
N ARG A 76 4.13 -3.22 3.95
CA ARG A 76 5.00 -2.04 4.01
C ARG A 76 6.45 -2.44 4.27
N THR A 77 7.34 -1.93 3.44
CA THR A 77 8.79 -1.91 3.63
C THR A 77 9.24 -0.50 4.03
N GLY A 78 10.38 -0.36 4.71
CA GLY A 78 10.85 0.93 5.23
C GLY A 78 10.26 1.29 6.60
N SER A 79 10.22 2.58 6.94
CA SER A 79 9.77 3.07 8.26
C SER A 79 8.25 3.28 8.31
N SER A 80 7.57 2.75 9.33
CA SER A 80 6.14 3.02 9.60
C SER A 80 5.89 4.46 10.04
N ARG A 81 6.85 5.03 10.77
CA ARG A 81 6.78 6.40 11.28
C ARG A 81 8.04 7.16 10.91
N ARG A 82 7.88 8.41 10.47
CA ARG A 82 9.01 9.31 10.18
C ARG A 82 8.79 10.64 10.86
N THR A 83 9.86 11.22 11.39
CA THR A 83 9.85 12.48 12.13
C THR A 83 10.68 13.50 11.38
N CYS A 84 10.20 14.74 11.29
CA CYS A 84 11.01 15.84 10.74
C CYS A 84 12.12 16.20 11.74
N LEU A 85 13.38 16.02 11.33
CA LEU A 85 14.56 16.27 12.17
C LEU A 85 15.06 17.71 12.05
N LYS A 86 15.90 18.13 13.01
CA LYS A 86 16.56 19.46 13.01
C LYS A 86 17.40 19.71 11.77
N THR A 87 17.86 18.63 11.13
CA THR A 87 18.59 18.66 9.85
C THR A 87 17.72 19.04 8.65
N GLY A 88 16.40 19.23 8.84
CA GLY A 88 15.46 19.48 7.75
C GLY A 88 15.07 18.24 6.93
N LYS A 89 15.59 17.06 7.31
CA LYS A 89 15.31 15.77 6.67
C LYS A 89 14.36 14.92 7.51
N TRP A 90 13.61 14.03 6.85
CA TRP A 90 12.80 13.02 7.53
C TRP A 90 13.67 11.88 8.04
N SER A 91 13.42 11.44 9.28
CA SER A 91 14.08 10.26 9.86
C SER A 91 13.72 8.98 9.11
N GLY A 92 14.53 7.94 9.30
CA GLY A 92 14.22 6.59 8.80
C GLY A 92 14.25 6.44 7.27
N ARG A 93 13.80 5.28 6.81
CA ARG A 93 13.76 4.92 5.38
C ARG A 93 12.42 5.28 4.77
N ALA A 94 12.43 5.72 3.51
CA ALA A 94 11.20 5.98 2.76
C ALA A 94 10.35 4.70 2.69
N PRO A 95 9.05 4.77 2.98
CA PRO A 95 8.17 3.62 2.95
C PRO A 95 7.81 3.24 1.51
N SER A 96 7.64 1.94 1.27
CA SER A 96 7.10 1.40 0.02
C SER A 96 6.19 0.22 0.32
N CYS A 97 5.17 -0.01 -0.50
CA CYS A 97 4.22 -1.11 -0.33
C CYS A 97 4.39 -2.10 -1.48
N ILE A 98 4.63 -3.36 -1.13
CA ILE A 98 4.83 -4.45 -2.10
C ILE A 98 3.73 -5.50 -1.91
N PRO A 99 3.26 -6.15 -3.00
CA PRO A 99 2.20 -7.14 -2.90
C PRO A 99 2.63 -8.30 -2.01
N ILE A 100 1.68 -8.82 -1.24
CA ILE A 100 1.85 -10.06 -0.47
C ILE A 100 1.53 -11.23 -1.42
N CYS A 101 2.50 -12.10 -1.65
CA CYS A 101 2.34 -13.27 -2.51
C CYS A 101 2.12 -14.54 -1.68
N GLY A 102 1.47 -15.55 -2.29
CA GLY A 102 1.37 -16.91 -1.74
C GLY A 102 0.57 -17.04 -0.44
N LYS A 103 -0.25 -16.03 -0.10
CA LYS A 103 -1.09 -16.06 1.10
C LYS A 103 -2.56 -16.15 0.70
N LEU A 104 -3.27 -17.11 1.29
CA LEU A 104 -4.72 -17.22 1.18
C LEU A 104 -5.34 -16.78 2.51
N GLU A 105 -6.22 -15.79 2.49
CA GLU A 105 -6.98 -15.41 3.69
C GLU A 105 -8.08 -16.45 3.93
N ASN A 106 -8.31 -16.80 5.20
CA ASN A 106 -9.41 -17.69 5.65
C ASN A 106 -9.43 -19.09 5.01
N PHE A 107 -8.27 -19.70 4.78
CA PHE A 107 -8.20 -21.08 4.29
C PHE A 107 -8.85 -22.06 5.28
N ASN A 108 -9.97 -22.66 4.88
CA ASN A 108 -10.63 -23.72 5.64
C ASN A 108 -10.73 -24.98 4.78
N ILE A 109 -10.15 -26.08 5.28
CA ILE A 109 -10.03 -27.35 4.55
C ILE A 109 -11.41 -27.92 4.17
N THR A 110 -12.45 -27.57 4.94
CA THR A 110 -13.83 -28.03 4.73
C THR A 110 -14.55 -27.39 3.54
N GLN A 111 -14.01 -26.32 2.93
CA GLN A 111 -14.65 -25.58 1.81
C GLN A 111 -13.82 -25.60 0.52
N LEU A 112 -12.95 -26.60 0.34
CA LEU A 112 -12.00 -26.68 -0.77
C LEU A 112 -12.65 -26.59 -2.17
N GLY A 113 -13.91 -27.01 -2.31
CA GLY A 113 -14.66 -26.99 -3.58
C GLY A 113 -15.12 -25.60 -4.04
N GLU A 114 -15.24 -24.63 -3.13
CA GLU A 114 -15.63 -23.24 -3.45
C GLU A 114 -14.44 -22.28 -3.38
N GLN A 115 -13.25 -22.79 -3.07
CA GLN A 115 -12.07 -21.99 -2.83
C GLN A 115 -11.58 -21.34 -4.13
N ARG A 116 -11.67 -20.01 -4.17
CA ARG A 116 -11.04 -19.21 -5.22
C ARG A 116 -9.56 -19.06 -4.91
N TRP A 117 -8.74 -19.23 -5.93
CA TRP A 117 -7.29 -19.10 -5.87
C TRP A 117 -6.91 -17.74 -6.45
N PRO A 118 -6.51 -16.74 -5.64
CA PRO A 118 -6.36 -15.35 -6.10
C PRO A 118 -5.31 -15.15 -7.20
N TRP A 119 -4.40 -16.11 -7.36
CA TRP A 119 -3.40 -16.09 -8.41
C TRP A 119 -3.83 -16.88 -9.65
N GLN A 120 -5.02 -17.48 -9.69
CA GLN A 120 -5.44 -18.27 -10.84
C GLN A 120 -5.60 -17.38 -12.06
N ALA A 121 -4.90 -17.76 -13.12
CA ALA A 121 -5.02 -17.15 -14.43
C ALA A 121 -5.44 -18.20 -15.46
N ALA A 122 -6.18 -17.77 -16.46
CA ALA A 122 -6.58 -18.59 -17.60
C ALA A 122 -6.12 -17.92 -18.89
N LEU A 123 -5.49 -18.71 -19.77
CA LEU A 123 -5.12 -18.30 -21.12
C LEU A 123 -6.14 -18.87 -22.11
N TYR A 124 -6.77 -17.97 -22.84
CA TYR A 124 -7.61 -18.30 -23.98
C TYR A 124 -6.89 -18.00 -25.29
N ARG A 125 -7.14 -18.83 -26.29
CA ARG A 125 -6.68 -18.64 -27.67
C ARG A 125 -7.86 -18.55 -28.60
N ARG A 126 -7.78 -17.67 -29.59
CA ARG A 126 -8.78 -17.56 -30.64
C ARG A 126 -8.65 -18.71 -31.63
N SER A 127 -9.75 -19.42 -31.91
CA SER A 127 -9.78 -20.48 -32.93
C SER A 127 -9.70 -19.86 -34.32
N ASN A 128 -8.51 -19.88 -34.91
CA ASN A 128 -8.22 -19.42 -36.27
C ASN A 128 -8.59 -20.51 -37.29
N GLY A 129 -9.87 -20.88 -37.36
CA GLY A 129 -10.41 -21.73 -38.43
C GLY A 129 -9.84 -23.15 -38.49
N VAL A 130 -9.27 -23.68 -37.40
CA VAL A 130 -8.96 -25.11 -37.29
C VAL A 130 -10.29 -25.87 -37.39
N LYS A 131 -10.35 -26.86 -38.28
CA LYS A 131 -11.54 -27.65 -38.59
C LYS A 131 -11.92 -28.54 -37.40
N ASP A 132 -12.46 -27.95 -36.34
CA ASP A 132 -13.28 -28.65 -35.38
C ASP A 132 -14.74 -28.34 -35.71
N ALA A 133 -15.48 -29.34 -36.18
CA ALA A 133 -16.86 -29.21 -36.64
C ALA A 133 -17.82 -28.70 -35.56
N SER A 134 -17.38 -28.70 -34.29
CA SER A 134 -18.16 -28.26 -33.12
C SER A 134 -17.95 -26.80 -32.72
N LEU A 135 -16.90 -26.12 -33.22
CA LEU A 135 -16.49 -24.81 -32.71
C LEU A 135 -16.73 -23.67 -33.72
N ARG A 136 -17.49 -22.64 -33.31
CA ARG A 136 -17.71 -21.45 -34.14
C ARG A 136 -16.38 -20.75 -34.47
N LYS A 137 -16.22 -20.32 -35.72
CA LYS A 137 -15.06 -19.57 -36.20
C LYS A 137 -14.84 -18.33 -35.33
N GLY A 138 -13.65 -18.20 -34.76
CA GLY A 138 -13.29 -17.07 -33.90
C GLY A 138 -13.68 -17.21 -32.43
N SER A 139 -14.20 -18.36 -31.98
CA SER A 139 -14.42 -18.65 -30.56
C SER A 139 -13.11 -18.67 -29.76
N TRP A 140 -13.20 -18.25 -28.50
CA TRP A 140 -12.10 -18.34 -27.54
C TRP A 140 -12.12 -19.71 -26.87
N VAL A 141 -10.98 -20.41 -26.93
CA VAL A 141 -10.80 -21.74 -26.32
C VAL A 141 -9.82 -21.62 -25.17
N LEU A 142 -10.17 -22.21 -24.01
CA LEU A 142 -9.26 -22.31 -22.88
C LEU A 142 -8.09 -23.21 -23.28
N VAL A 143 -6.87 -22.67 -23.23
CA VAL A 143 -5.65 -23.41 -23.57
C VAL A 143 -5.00 -23.95 -22.32
N CYS A 144 -4.73 -23.07 -21.36
CA CYS A 144 -3.97 -23.39 -20.17
C CYS A 144 -4.39 -22.55 -18.98
N SER A 145 -4.09 -23.07 -17.80
CA SER A 145 -4.04 -22.32 -16.55
C SER A 145 -2.65 -21.71 -16.35
N GLY A 146 -2.59 -20.61 -15.60
CA GLY A 146 -1.36 -19.95 -15.18
C GLY A 146 -1.50 -19.39 -13.76
N ALA A 147 -0.42 -18.79 -13.26
CA ALA A 147 -0.40 -18.15 -11.95
C ALA A 147 0.06 -16.70 -12.03
N LEU A 148 -0.67 -15.76 -11.42
CA LEU A 148 -0.26 -14.37 -11.27
C LEU A 148 0.95 -14.27 -10.34
N LEU A 149 2.03 -13.68 -10.82
CA LEU A 149 3.28 -13.50 -10.07
C LEU A 149 3.41 -12.09 -9.49
N ASN A 150 3.00 -11.09 -10.27
CA ASN A 150 3.00 -9.69 -9.89
C ASN A 150 1.90 -8.94 -10.68
N GLU A 151 1.81 -7.62 -10.51
CA GLU A 151 0.79 -6.77 -11.15
C GLU A 151 0.74 -6.85 -12.70
N ARG A 152 1.79 -7.38 -13.34
CA ARG A 152 1.94 -7.38 -14.81
C ARG A 152 2.44 -8.71 -15.38
N THR A 153 2.54 -9.76 -14.59
CA THR A 153 3.15 -11.03 -15.03
C THR A 153 2.35 -12.22 -14.57
N VAL A 154 2.04 -13.10 -15.52
CA VAL A 154 1.48 -14.43 -15.28
C VAL A 154 2.51 -15.47 -15.76
N VAL A 155 2.75 -16.49 -14.94
CA VAL A 155 3.59 -17.63 -15.29
C VAL A 155 2.73 -18.80 -15.77
N MET A 156 3.19 -19.51 -16.79
CA MET A 156 2.54 -20.70 -17.36
C MET A 156 3.55 -21.56 -18.12
N ALA A 157 3.12 -22.74 -18.57
CA ALA A 157 3.95 -23.61 -19.38
C ALA A 157 4.19 -23.02 -20.79
N ALA A 158 5.41 -23.18 -21.31
CA ALA A 158 5.80 -22.64 -22.62
C ALA A 158 4.95 -23.20 -23.78
N HIS A 159 4.49 -24.45 -23.70
CA HIS A 159 3.64 -25.08 -24.71
C HIS A 159 2.25 -24.42 -24.83
N CYS A 160 1.86 -23.59 -23.86
CA CYS A 160 0.59 -22.85 -23.89
C CYS A 160 0.64 -21.64 -24.85
N VAL A 161 1.83 -21.10 -25.07
CA VAL A 161 2.09 -19.88 -25.85
C VAL A 161 2.85 -20.13 -27.15
N THR A 162 3.13 -21.40 -27.46
CA THR A 162 3.79 -21.84 -28.70
C THR A 162 2.87 -22.72 -29.55
N ASP A 163 3.13 -22.76 -30.86
CA ASP A 163 2.46 -23.68 -31.77
C ASP A 163 2.94 -25.13 -31.54
N LEU A 164 2.04 -26.11 -31.65
CA LEU A 164 2.39 -27.53 -31.46
C LEU A 164 3.50 -27.96 -32.42
N GLY A 165 4.62 -28.43 -31.87
CA GLY A 165 5.78 -28.90 -32.64
C GLY A 165 6.64 -27.78 -33.25
N LYS A 166 6.40 -26.50 -32.92
CA LYS A 166 7.21 -25.37 -33.39
C LYS A 166 7.63 -24.49 -32.22
N SER A 167 8.78 -23.84 -32.36
CA SER A 167 9.25 -22.80 -31.42
C SER A 167 8.65 -21.42 -31.71
N SER A 168 7.69 -21.31 -32.62
CA SER A 168 7.00 -20.05 -32.93
C SER A 168 6.03 -19.68 -31.82
N ILE A 169 6.15 -18.43 -31.35
CA ILE A 169 5.23 -17.84 -30.38
C ILE A 169 3.94 -17.44 -31.10
N ILE A 170 2.80 -17.75 -30.49
CA ILE A 170 1.49 -17.36 -31.02
C ILE A 170 1.30 -15.85 -30.89
N LYS A 171 0.57 -15.27 -31.85
CA LYS A 171 0.31 -13.82 -31.87
C LYS A 171 -0.45 -13.39 -30.63
N VAL A 172 0.00 -12.30 -30.01
CA VAL A 172 -0.65 -11.70 -28.84
C VAL A 172 -2.10 -11.28 -29.14
N SER A 173 -2.41 -10.89 -30.39
CA SER A 173 -3.77 -10.57 -30.84
C SER A 173 -4.76 -11.74 -30.70
N ASP A 174 -4.23 -12.96 -30.69
CA ASP A 174 -5.01 -14.19 -30.67
C ASP A 174 -5.01 -14.81 -29.26
N MET A 175 -4.47 -14.09 -28.28
CA MET A 175 -4.42 -14.49 -26.87
C MET A 175 -5.28 -13.57 -26.01
N LYS A 176 -5.89 -14.15 -24.98
CA LYS A 176 -6.58 -13.42 -23.93
C LYS A 176 -6.26 -14.05 -22.58
N VAL A 177 -5.69 -13.26 -21.68
CA VAL A 177 -5.47 -13.66 -20.28
C VAL A 177 -6.62 -13.15 -19.43
N VAL A 178 -7.16 -14.01 -18.58
CA VAL A 178 -8.21 -13.70 -17.60
C VAL A 178 -7.71 -14.09 -16.22
N LEU A 179 -7.96 -13.25 -15.23
CA LEU A 179 -7.65 -13.50 -13.81
C LEU A 179 -8.97 -13.80 -13.07
N GLY A 180 -8.92 -14.64 -12.03
CA GLY A 180 -10.09 -15.01 -11.22
C GLY A 180 -9.75 -15.24 -9.76
#